data_AF-A0A1N7QS04-F1
#
_entry.id   AF-A0A1N7QS04-F1
#
_cell.length_a   1.000
_cell.length_b   1.000
_cell.length_c   1.000
_cell.angle_alpha   90.00
_cell.angle_beta   90.00
_cell.angle_gamma   90.00
#
_symmetry.space_group_name_H-M   'P 1'
#
loop_
_entity.id
_entity.type
_entity.pdbx_description
1 polymer ?
#
loop_
_entity_poly.entity_id
_entity_poly.type
_entity_poly.pdbx_seq_one_letter_code
_entity_poly.pdbx_strand_id
1 'polypeptide(L)'
;MKTLKYTTSNEEMQKIKDALKTNSMGIGFSILFDITIEKKDQHNSTLILTPNDPEKEINPIEFFAFGIIVGRDYLKKNIIIFGPK
;
A
#
# COMPACT_ATOMS: atom_id res chain seq x y z
N MET A 1 -5.43 -17.96 8.87
CA MET A 1 -5.19 -17.14 7.66
C MET A 1 -4.75 -15.76 8.11
N LYS A 2 -3.66 -15.19 7.58
CA LYS A 2 -3.11 -13.92 8.07
C LYS A 2 -3.57 -12.77 7.17
N THR A 3 -4.66 -12.12 7.55
CA THR A 3 -5.05 -10.84 6.97
C THR A 3 -3.96 -9.81 7.24
N LEU A 4 -3.57 -9.06 6.22
CA LEU A 4 -2.58 -8.00 6.36
C LEU A 4 -3.30 -6.67 6.58
N LYS A 5 -2.83 -5.91 7.57
CA LYS A 5 -3.42 -4.63 7.95
C LYS A 5 -2.34 -3.57 7.93
N TYR A 6 -2.64 -2.44 7.31
CA TYR A 6 -1.76 -1.28 7.27
C TYR A 6 -2.56 -0.02 7.55
N THR A 7 -2.22 0.69 8.62
CA THR A 7 -2.86 1.95 9.01
C THR A 7 -1.96 3.13 8.65
N THR A 8 -2.54 4.14 8.02
CA THR A 8 -1.88 5.44 7.82
C THR A 8 -2.90 6.58 7.79
N SER A 9 -2.42 7.82 7.64
CA SER A 9 -3.26 9.01 7.48
C SER A 9 -4.19 8.87 6.27
N ASN A 10 -5.33 9.56 6.32
CA ASN A 10 -6.31 9.56 5.25
C ASN A 10 -5.73 10.10 3.93
N GLU A 11 -4.80 11.05 4.00
CA GLU A 11 -4.11 11.60 2.83
C GLU A 11 -3.19 10.55 2.18
N GLU A 12 -2.34 9.90 2.97
CA GLU A 12 -1.47 8.84 2.46
C GLU A 12 -2.28 7.63 1.97
N MET A 13 -3.38 7.30 2.64
CA MET A 13 -4.28 6.24 2.20
C MET A 13 -4.86 6.53 0.81
N GLN A 14 -5.18 7.79 0.50
CA GLN A 14 -5.67 8.15 -0.82
C GLN A 14 -4.59 7.90 -1.89
N LYS A 15 -3.34 8.27 -1.61
CA LYS A 15 -2.19 8.02 -2.49
C LYS A 15 -1.96 6.52 -2.71
N ILE A 16 -2.15 5.70 -1.67
CA ILE A 16 -2.08 4.23 -1.77
C ILE A 16 -3.21 3.69 -2.65
N LYS A 17 -4.45 4.20 -2.53
CA LYS A 17 -5.55 3.82 -3.44
C LYS A 17 -5.23 4.14 -4.88
N ASP A 18 -4.62 5.29 -5.14
CA ASP A 18 -4.23 5.67 -6.49
C ASP A 18 -3.15 4.73 -7.02
N ALA A 19 -2.17 4.35 -6.19
CA ALA A 19 -1.14 3.37 -6.54
C ALA A 19 -1.74 2.00 -6.90
N LEU A 20 -2.72 1.52 -6.13
CA LEU A 20 -3.44 0.26 -6.40
C LEU A 20 -4.14 0.24 -7.76
N LYS A 21 -4.49 1.42 -8.32
CA LYS A 21 -5.23 1.53 -9.58
C LYS A 21 -4.36 1.89 -10.78
N THR A 22 -3.21 2.51 -10.56
CA THR A 22 -2.49 3.22 -11.64
C THR A 22 -1.15 2.59 -12.02
N ASN A 23 -0.51 1.79 -11.15
CA ASN A 23 0.73 1.10 -11.49
C ASN A 23 0.53 -0.42 -11.59
N SER A 24 1.38 -1.06 -12.40
CA SER A 24 1.27 -2.49 -12.72
C SER A 24 1.29 -3.38 -11.48
N MET A 25 2.08 -3.02 -10.46
CA MET A 25 2.17 -3.75 -9.20
C MET A 25 0.89 -3.62 -8.37
N GLY A 26 0.33 -2.41 -8.28
CA GLY A 26 -0.93 -2.15 -7.60
C GLY A 26 -2.13 -2.86 -8.25
N ILE A 27 -2.16 -2.91 -9.58
CA ILE A 27 -3.16 -3.66 -10.34
C ILE A 27 -3.02 -5.16 -10.04
N GLY A 28 -1.81 -5.70 -10.05
CA GLY A 28 -1.54 -7.10 -9.67
C GLY A 28 -1.99 -7.40 -8.25
N PHE A 29 -1.72 -6.50 -7.30
CA PHE A 29 -2.21 -6.59 -5.93
C PHE A 29 -3.73 -6.65 -5.84
N SER A 30 -4.43 -5.81 -6.60
CA SER A 30 -5.90 -5.78 -6.61
C SER A 30 -6.53 -7.05 -7.21
N ILE A 31 -5.76 -7.84 -7.97
CA ILE A 31 -6.20 -9.15 -8.48
C ILE A 31 -5.96 -10.26 -7.45
N LEU A 32 -4.87 -10.18 -6.70
CA LEU A 32 -4.46 -11.21 -5.73
C LEU A 32 -5.15 -11.06 -4.37
N PHE A 33 -5.58 -9.85 -4.02
CA PHE A 33 -6.17 -9.52 -2.74
C PHE A 33 -7.54 -8.89 -2.89
N ASP A 34 -8.46 -9.26 -2.00
CA ASP A 34 -9.61 -8.45 -1.66
C ASP A 34 -9.16 -7.31 -0.76
N ILE A 35 -9.44 -6.09 -1.20
CA ILE A 35 -8.91 -4.85 -0.61
C ILE A 35 -10.06 -4.07 0.01
N THR A 36 -10.08 -4.02 1.34
CA THR A 36 -11.05 -3.24 2.10
C THR A 36 -10.36 -2.07 2.79
N ILE A 37 -11.03 -0.92 2.89
CA ILE A 37 -10.50 0.26 3.59
C ILE A 37 -11.48 0.67 4.67
N GLU A 38 -11.04 0.55 5.92
CA GLU A 38 -11.80 0.93 7.10
C GLU A 38 -11.34 2.29 7.60
N LYS A 39 -12.27 3.23 7.77
CA LYS A 39 -11.98 4.48 8.49
C LYS A 39 -11.80 4.13 9.97
N LYS A 40 -10.64 4.47 10.53
CA LYS A 40 -10.34 4.23 11.94
C LYS A 40 -10.77 5.43 12.80
N ASP A 41 -10.44 6.63 12.33
CA ASP A 41 -10.78 7.89 12.99
C ASP A 41 -10.88 9.03 11.94
N GLN A 42 -10.95 10.28 12.40
CA GLN A 42 -11.07 11.46 11.52
C GLN A 42 -9.82 11.70 10.65
N HIS A 43 -8.67 11.17 11.04
CA HIS A 43 -7.38 11.41 10.41
C HIS A 43 -6.75 10.17 9.79
N ASN A 44 -7.17 8.96 10.19
CA ASN A 44 -6.53 7.70 9.83
C ASN A 44 -7.51 6.67 9.25
N SER A 45 -6.99 5.88 8.32
CA SER A 45 -7.67 4.74 7.70
C SER A 45 -6.77 3.51 7.73
N THR A 46 -7.39 2.34 7.74
CA THR A 46 -6.71 1.05 7.70
C THR A 46 -7.04 0.34 6.39
N LEU A 47 -5.99 0.01 5.63
CA LEU A 47 -6.05 -0.90 4.50
C LEU A 47 -6.03 -2.33 5.03
N ILE A 48 -6.99 -3.13 4.62
CA ILE A 48 -7.10 -4.55 4.92
C ILE A 48 -6.94 -5.31 3.61
N LEU A 49 -5.95 -6.18 3.55
CA LEU A 49 -5.65 -7.03 2.41
C LEU A 49 -5.91 -8.49 2.81
N THR A 50 -6.86 -9.10 2.12
CA THR A 50 -7.23 -10.51 2.31
C THR A 50 -6.88 -11.26 1.02
N PRO A 51 -6.00 -12.27 1.05
CA PRO A 51 -5.73 -13.08 -0.15
C PRO A 51 -7.00 -13.67 -0.73
N ASN A 52 -7.18 -13.59 -2.04
CA ASN A 52 -8.32 -14.20 -2.75
C ASN A 52 -8.20 -15.73 -2.77
N ASP A 53 -6.97 -16.24 -2.78
CA ASP A 53 -6.66 -17.66 -2.68
C ASP A 53 -5.94 -17.92 -1.34
N PRO A 54 -6.56 -18.67 -0.41
CA PRO A 54 -6.01 -18.93 0.91
C PRO A 54 -4.84 -19.94 0.91
N GLU A 55 -4.67 -20.75 -0.13
CA GLU A 55 -3.56 -21.70 -0.25
C GLU A 55 -2.34 -21.07 -0.94
N LYS A 56 -2.53 -19.94 -1.61
CA LYS A 56 -1.46 -19.23 -2.29
C LYS A 56 -0.70 -18.34 -1.30
N GLU A 57 0.53 -18.72 -0.99
CA GLU A 57 1.40 -17.90 -0.15
C GLU A 57 1.69 -16.55 -0.80
N ILE A 58 1.63 -15.51 0.03
CA ILE A 58 2.00 -14.16 -0.36
C ILE A 58 3.51 -14.13 -0.58
N ASN A 59 3.96 -13.80 -1.80
CA ASN A 59 5.38 -13.62 -2.07
C ASN A 59 5.90 -12.35 -1.37
N PRO A 60 6.83 -12.45 -0.40
CA PRO A 60 7.34 -11.29 0.33
C PRO A 60 8.03 -10.26 -0.58
N ILE A 61 8.63 -10.71 -1.69
CA ILE A 61 9.33 -9.83 -2.64
C ILE A 61 8.34 -8.90 -3.34
N GLU A 62 7.18 -9.41 -3.75
CA GLU A 62 6.14 -8.62 -4.39
C GLU A 62 5.59 -7.54 -3.45
N PHE A 63 5.37 -7.91 -2.18
CA PHE A 63 4.99 -6.98 -1.12
C PHE A 63 6.04 -5.89 -0.87
N PHE A 64 7.30 -6.28 -0.78
CA PHE A 64 8.40 -5.34 -0.58
C PHE A 64 8.51 -4.36 -1.75
N ALA A 65 8.51 -4.86 -2.99
CA ALA A 65 8.62 -4.03 -4.17
C ALA A 65 7.41 -3.10 -4.36
N PHE A 66 6.19 -3.54 -4.00
CA PHE A 66 5.02 -2.66 -3.98
C PHE A 66 5.21 -1.51 -2.98
N GLY A 67 5.67 -1.81 -1.76
CA GLY A 67 5.97 -0.81 -0.75
C GLY A 67 7.00 0.23 -1.22
N ILE A 68 8.05 -0.19 -1.92
CA ILE A 68 9.06 0.73 -2.50
C ILE A 68 8.45 1.64 -3.56
N ILE A 69 7.65 1.12 -4.49
CA ILE A 69 7.01 1.92 -5.55
C ILE A 69 6.05 2.93 -4.96
N VAL A 70 5.18 2.48 -4.05
CA VAL A 70 4.24 3.36 -3.34
C VAL A 70 4.99 4.44 -2.56
N GLY A 71 6.02 4.07 -1.81
CA GLY A 71 6.85 5.00 -1.05
C GLY A 71 7.55 6.06 -1.92
N ARG A 72 8.14 5.63 -3.04
CA ARG A 72 8.92 6.48 -3.94
C ARG A 72 8.04 7.44 -4.75
N ASP A 73 6.96 6.92 -5.33
CA ASP A 73 6.22 7.59 -6.40
C ASP A 73 4.94 8.26 -5.89
N TYR A 74 4.36 7.77 -4.79
CA TYR A 74 3.06 8.23 -4.30
C TYR A 74 3.17 8.93 -2.95
N LEU A 75 3.96 8.40 -2.01
CA LEU A 75 4.05 8.94 -0.64
C LEU A 75 5.16 9.97 -0.43
N LYS A 76 5.92 10.30 -1.48
CA LYS A 76 7.12 11.14 -1.41
C LYS A 76 6.90 12.37 -0.52
N LYS A 77 7.43 12.32 0.71
CA LYS A 77 7.77 13.54 1.45
C LYS A 77 8.88 14.21 0.66
N ASN A 78 8.81 15.53 0.50
CA ASN A 78 9.91 16.32 -0.01
C ASN A 78 11.20 15.90 0.70
N ILE A 79 12.01 15.07 0.05
CA ILE A 79 13.37 14.79 0.51
C ILE A 79 14.09 16.10 0.26
N ILE A 80 14.23 16.91 1.33
CA ILE A 80 15.22 17.98 1.34
C ILE A 80 16.55 17.25 1.25
N ILE A 81 17.14 17.25 0.07
CA ILE A 81 18.50 16.79 -0.14
C ILE A 81 19.37 17.84 0.56
N PHE A 82 19.81 17.54 1.79
CA PHE A 82 20.96 18.23 2.34
C PHE A 82 22.16 17.80 1.51
N GLY A 83 22.48 18.58 0.46
CA GLY A 83 23.78 18.50 -0.18
C GLY A 83 24.87 18.87 0.84
N PRO A 84 26.08 18.31 0.74
CA PRO A 84 27.18 18.72 1.60
C PRO A 84 27.45 20.21 1.35
N LYS A 85 27.56 20.97 2.45
CA LYS A 85 27.99 22.36 2.45
C LYS A 85 29.40 22.49 1.90
#